data_AF-A0A451AT39-F1
#
_entry.id   AF-A0A451AT39-F1
#
_cell.length_a   1.000
_cell.length_b   1.000
_cell.length_c   1.000
_cell.angle_alpha   90.00
_cell.angle_beta   90.00
_cell.angle_gamma   90.00
#
_symmetry.space_group_name_H-M   'P 1'
#
loop_
_entity.id
_entity.type
_entity.pdbx_description
1 polymer ?
#
loop_
_entity_poly.entity_id
_entity_poly.type
_entity_poly.pdbx_seq_one_letter_code
_entity_poly.pdbx_strand_id
1 'polypeptide(L)'
;MEDKLFFILFYLKTYPLQEVIAHLFDMSQGQANFWIHTLSKVLKDALHRKGYTPPRIPKDMLDRLGNEELQDFAIDGTERKINRPIDNDVQKEFYSGKKKTHTIKNNLVIGI
;
A
#
# COMPACT_ATOMS: atom_id res chain seq x y z
N MET A 1 -9.64 -21.21 11.41
CA MET A 1 -9.26 -20.71 10.05
C MET A 1 -9.50 -19.22 9.96
N GLU A 2 -10.65 -18.75 10.44
CA GLU A 2 -11.00 -17.33 10.53
C GLU A 2 -9.94 -16.49 11.27
N ASP A 3 -9.49 -16.90 12.46
CA ASP A 3 -8.49 -16.13 13.23
C ASP A 3 -7.15 -15.94 12.49
N LYS A 4 -6.73 -16.96 11.72
CA LYS A 4 -5.50 -16.89 10.91
C LYS A 4 -5.68 -15.92 9.74
N LEU A 5 -6.84 -15.94 9.10
CA LEU A 5 -7.16 -15.00 8.02
C LEU A 5 -7.27 -13.59 8.58
N PHE A 6 -7.96 -13.40 9.71
CA PHE A 6 -8.07 -12.11 10.38
C PHE A 6 -6.71 -11.57 10.81
N PHE A 7 -5.86 -12.41 11.42
CA PHE A 7 -4.48 -12.06 11.79
C PHE A 7 -3.68 -11.50 10.61
N ILE A 8 -3.66 -12.22 9.48
CA ILE A 8 -2.87 -11.77 8.32
C ILE A 8 -3.47 -10.55 7.63
N LEU A 9 -4.81 -10.45 7.56
CA LEU A 9 -5.47 -9.28 6.97
C LEU A 9 -5.29 -8.04 7.85
N PHE A 10 -5.35 -8.18 9.17
CA PHE A 10 -5.06 -7.10 10.12
C PHE A 10 -3.62 -6.60 9.95
N TYR A 11 -2.65 -7.52 9.89
CA TYR A 11 -1.25 -7.19 9.63
C TYR A 11 -1.07 -6.41 8.33
N LEU A 12 -1.64 -6.89 7.22
CA LEU A 12 -1.50 -6.24 5.91
C LEU A 12 -2.20 -4.88 5.85
N LYS A 13 -3.32 -4.71 6.56
CA LYS A 13 -4.09 -3.47 6.57
C LYS A 13 -3.43 -2.37 7.40
N THR A 14 -2.85 -2.73 8.54
CA THR A 14 -2.36 -1.76 9.54
C THR A 14 -0.84 -1.66 9.58
N TYR A 15 -0.15 -2.65 9.02
CA TYR A 15 1.31 -2.78 8.98
C TYR A 15 2.02 -2.46 10.31
N PRO A 16 1.59 -3.08 11.43
CA PRO A 16 2.13 -2.77 12.75
C PRO A 16 3.49 -3.43 12.95
N LEU A 17 4.22 -2.99 13.98
CA LEU A 17 5.40 -3.72 14.45
C LEU A 17 5.01 -5.15 14.86
N GLN A 18 5.93 -6.11 14.67
CA GLN A 18 5.66 -7.51 15.01
C GLN A 18 5.40 -7.71 16.50
N GLU A 19 6.00 -6.90 17.37
CA GLU A 19 5.73 -6.88 18.81
C GLU A 19 4.29 -6.45 19.12
N VAL A 20 3.77 -5.46 18.40
CA VAL A 20 2.41 -4.93 18.60
C VAL A 20 1.37 -5.97 18.20
N ILE A 21 1.50 -6.59 17.02
CA ILE A 21 0.56 -7.64 16.61
C ILE A 21 0.72 -8.91 17.45
N ALA A 22 1.93 -9.23 17.90
CA ALA A 22 2.15 -10.33 18.83
C ALA A 22 1.40 -10.11 20.15
N HIS A 23 1.47 -8.90 20.71
CA HIS A 23 0.72 -8.52 21.89
C HIS A 23 -0.80 -8.58 21.68
N LEU A 24 -1.30 -8.05 20.55
CA LEU A 24 -2.74 -8.04 20.24
C LEU A 24 -3.35 -9.44 20.08
N PHE A 25 -2.55 -10.42 19.68
CA PHE A 25 -2.99 -11.80 19.45
C PHE A 25 -2.42 -12.80 20.46
N ASP A 26 -1.97 -12.30 21.63
CA ASP A 26 -1.48 -13.08 22.76
C ASP A 26 -0.44 -14.15 22.36
N MET A 27 0.58 -13.72 21.62
CA MET A 27 1.67 -14.58 21.17
C MET A 27 3.02 -13.90 21.31
N SER A 28 4.10 -14.68 21.18
CA SER A 28 5.45 -14.12 21.10
C SER A 28 5.72 -13.44 19.75
N GLN A 29 6.66 -12.50 19.73
CA GLN A 29 7.11 -11.85 18.49
C GLN A 29 7.64 -12.88 17.46
N GLY A 30 8.32 -13.93 17.91
CA GLY A 30 8.79 -15.03 17.04
C GLY A 30 7.64 -15.81 16.38
N GLN A 31 6.57 -16.08 17.13
CA GLN A 31 5.35 -16.71 16.57
C GLN A 31 4.67 -15.78 15.56
N ALA A 32 4.56 -14.49 15.85
CA ALA A 32 3.99 -13.52 14.92
C ALA A 32 4.81 -13.48 13.61
N ASN A 33 6.13 -13.45 13.71
CA ASN A 33 7.02 -13.53 12.55
C ASN A 33 6.75 -14.77 11.70
N PHE A 34 6.73 -15.95 12.34
CA PHE A 34 6.47 -17.21 11.66
C PHE A 34 5.11 -17.23 10.95
N TRP A 35 4.05 -16.78 11.63
CA TRP A 35 2.71 -16.75 11.07
C TRP A 35 2.57 -15.73 9.94
N ILE A 36 3.17 -14.54 10.05
CA ILE A 36 3.17 -13.54 8.98
C ILE A 36 3.75 -14.14 7.69
N HIS A 37 4.93 -14.78 7.76
CA HIS A 37 5.58 -15.36 6.58
C HIS A 37 4.76 -16.53 6.01
N THR A 38 4.31 -17.43 6.87
CA THR A 38 3.55 -18.62 6.45
C THR A 38 2.22 -18.24 5.80
N LEU A 39 1.43 -17.39 6.47
CA LEU A 39 0.10 -17.00 6.01
C LEU A 39 0.17 -16.04 4.82
N SER A 40 1.21 -15.20 4.72
CA SER A 40 1.43 -14.37 3.51
C SER A 40 1.58 -15.23 2.26
N LYS A 41 2.32 -16.35 2.35
CA LYS A 41 2.50 -17.25 1.21
C LYS A 41 1.18 -17.92 0.82
N VAL A 42 0.48 -18.48 1.80
CA VAL A 42 -0.82 -19.13 1.56
C VAL A 42 -1.85 -18.17 0.96
N LEU A 43 -1.93 -16.93 1.49
CA LEU A 43 -2.83 -15.91 0.98
C LEU A 43 -2.48 -15.52 -0.45
N LYS A 44 -1.19 -15.30 -0.76
CA LYS A 44 -0.73 -14.99 -2.13
C LYS A 44 -1.07 -16.12 -3.11
N ASP A 45 -0.83 -17.37 -2.73
CA ASP A 45 -1.14 -18.53 -3.58
C ASP A 45 -2.66 -18.66 -3.83
N ALA A 46 -3.48 -18.42 -2.79
CA ALA A 46 -4.93 -18.43 -2.93
C ALA A 46 -5.44 -17.30 -3.85
N LEU A 47 -4.93 -16.07 -3.68
CA LEU A 47 -5.24 -14.94 -4.56
C LEU A 47 -4.81 -15.21 -6.00
N HIS A 48 -3.64 -15.83 -6.19
CA HIS A 48 -3.14 -16.17 -7.52
C HIS A 48 -4.04 -17.17 -8.24
N ARG A 49 -4.41 -18.27 -7.57
CA ARG A 49 -5.34 -19.27 -8.12
C ARG A 49 -6.72 -18.70 -8.46
N LYS A 50 -7.11 -17.63 -7.78
CA LYS A 50 -8.38 -16.92 -8.02
C LYS A 50 -8.25 -15.77 -9.03
N GLY A 51 -7.06 -15.51 -9.58
CA GLY A 51 -6.84 -14.43 -10.55
C GLY A 51 -6.76 -13.01 -9.95
N TYR A 52 -6.74 -12.89 -8.62
CA TYR A 52 -6.72 -11.60 -7.91
C TYR A 52 -5.32 -10.99 -7.72
N THR A 53 -4.25 -11.70 -8.11
CA THR A 53 -2.90 -11.11 -8.10
C THR A 53 -2.72 -10.11 -9.25
N PRO A 54 -2.00 -9.00 -9.04
CA PRO A 54 -1.66 -8.10 -10.14
C PRO A 54 -0.86 -8.82 -11.23
N PRO A 55 -1.17 -8.57 -12.51
CA PRO A 55 -0.38 -9.10 -13.62
C PRO A 55 1.02 -8.48 -13.59
N ARG A 56 2.05 -9.31 -13.82
CA ARG A 56 3.45 -8.86 -13.88
C ARG A 56 3.94 -8.56 -15.29
N ILE A 57 3.25 -9.09 -16.29
CA ILE A 57 3.56 -8.91 -17.70
C ILE A 57 2.61 -7.84 -18.24
N PRO A 58 3.10 -6.78 -18.90
CA PRO A 58 2.26 -5.71 -19.44
C PRO A 58 1.15 -6.22 -20.37
N LYS A 59 1.43 -7.26 -21.17
CA LYS A 59 0.45 -7.90 -22.04
C LYS A 59 -0.74 -8.47 -21.26
N ASP A 60 -0.48 -9.25 -20.22
CA ASP A 60 -1.53 -9.83 -19.37
C ASP A 60 -2.37 -8.75 -18.68
N MET A 61 -1.78 -7.59 -18.38
CA MET A 61 -2.51 -6.43 -17.86
C MET A 61 -3.46 -5.85 -18.91
N LEU A 62 -2.99 -5.65 -20.14
CA LEU A 62 -3.81 -5.13 -21.24
C LEU A 62 -4.96 -6.08 -21.58
N ASP A 63 -4.69 -7.39 -21.62
CA ASP A 63 -5.71 -8.42 -21.87
C ASP A 63 -6.78 -8.43 -20.77
N ARG A 64 -6.40 -8.22 -19.50
CA ARG A 64 -7.36 -8.08 -18.39
C ARG A 64 -8.18 -6.81 -18.49
N LEU A 65 -7.53 -5.67 -18.71
CA LEU A 65 -8.21 -4.37 -18.84
C LEU A 65 -9.18 -4.35 -20.02
N GLY A 66 -8.89 -5.07 -21.11
CA GLY A 66 -9.80 -5.19 -22.24
C GLY A 66 -11.13 -5.90 -21.92
N ASN A 67 -11.19 -6.63 -20.80
CA ASN A 67 -12.39 -7.31 -20.32
C ASN A 67 -13.03 -6.62 -19.10
N GLU A 68 -12.41 -5.57 -18.55
CA GLU A 68 -12.96 -4.81 -17.44
C GLU A 68 -13.91 -3.71 -17.95
N GLU A 69 -14.94 -3.40 -17.17
CA GLU A 69 -15.81 -2.26 -17.49
C GLU A 69 -15.01 -0.96 -17.43
N LEU A 70 -15.25 -0.07 -18.40
CA LEU A 70 -14.66 1.25 -18.41
C LEU A 70 -15.10 1.99 -17.14
N GLN A 71 -14.12 2.34 -16.31
CA GLN A 71 -14.32 3.23 -15.17
C GLN A 71 -13.93 4.64 -15.58
N ASP A 72 -14.80 5.59 -15.25
CA ASP A 72 -14.47 7.00 -15.35
C ASP A 72 -13.51 7.36 -14.20
N PHE A 73 -12.37 7.93 -14.56
CA PHE A 73 -11.39 8.41 -13.59
C PHE A 73 -11.20 9.91 -13.72
N ALA A 74 -11.18 10.60 -12.58
CA ALA A 74 -10.67 11.95 -12.47
C ALA A 74 -9.17 11.88 -12.15
N ILE A 75 -8.37 12.65 -12.90
CA ILE A 75 -6.96 12.87 -12.59
C ILE A 75 -6.79 14.33 -12.18
N ASP A 76 -6.21 14.54 -10.99
CA ASP A 76 -5.92 15.88 -10.49
C ASP A 76 -4.50 15.98 -9.90
N GLY A 77 -3.91 17.17 -10.00
CA GLY A 77 -2.60 17.50 -9.48
C GLY A 77 -2.70 18.24 -8.16
N THR A 78 -2.23 17.62 -7.07
CA THR A 78 -2.19 18.21 -5.73
C THR A 78 -0.76 18.45 -5.23
N GLU A 79 -0.64 19.17 -4.12
CA GLU A 79 0.62 19.36 -3.40
C GLU A 79 0.54 18.66 -2.05
N ARG A 80 1.43 17.70 -1.81
CA ARG A 80 1.54 16.98 -0.54
C ARG A 80 2.62 17.62 0.31
N LYS A 81 2.26 18.07 1.52
CA LYS A 81 3.20 18.62 2.49
C LYS A 81 4.26 17.58 2.86
N ILE A 82 5.49 18.05 3.00
CA ILE A 82 6.62 17.28 3.53
C ILE A 82 7.22 18.00 4.74
N ASN A 83 8.07 17.30 5.49
CA ASN A 83 8.92 17.95 6.48
C ASN A 83 9.91 18.88 5.78
N ARG A 84 10.22 20.02 6.41
CA ARG A 84 11.23 20.95 5.91
C ARG A 84 12.58 20.22 5.82
N PRO A 85 13.22 20.14 4.64
CA PRO A 85 14.55 19.58 4.52
C PRO A 85 15.55 20.34 5.40
N ILE A 86 16.59 19.66 5.90
CA ILE A 86 17.64 20.31 6.71
C ILE A 86 18.57 21.13 5.81
N ASP A 87 18.93 20.58 4.65
CA ASP A 87 19.77 21.24 3.65
C ASP A 87 19.07 22.48 3.07
N ASN A 88 19.75 23.62 3.09
CA ASN A 88 19.17 24.91 2.70
C ASN A 88 18.90 25.05 1.20
N ASP A 89 19.67 24.38 0.35
CA ASP A 89 19.46 24.45 -1.10
C ASP A 89 18.30 23.53 -1.49
N VAL A 90 18.19 22.36 -0.86
CA VAL A 90 17.05 21.45 -1.01
C VAL A 90 15.75 22.06 -0.48
N GLN A 91 15.80 22.87 0.58
CA GLN A 91 14.62 23.59 1.08
C GLN A 91 14.00 24.50 0.02
N LYS A 92 14.82 25.24 -0.74
CA LYS A 92 14.33 26.16 -1.78
C LYS A 92 13.62 25.39 -2.89
N GLU A 93 14.14 24.23 -3.27
CA GLU A 93 13.55 23.37 -4.30
C GLU A 93 12.13 22.93 -3.93
N PHE A 94 11.93 22.51 -2.69
CA PHE A 94 10.63 21.99 -2.23
C PHE A 94 9.68 23.07 -1.69
N TYR A 95 10.10 24.33 -1.61
CA TYR A 95 9.24 25.39 -1.09
C TYR A 95 8.14 25.77 -2.10
N SER A 96 6.88 25.56 -1.72
CA SER A 96 5.72 26.00 -2.50
C SER A 96 5.34 27.43 -2.15
N GLY A 97 5.49 28.33 -3.11
CA GLY A 97 5.02 29.71 -3.00
C GLY A 97 3.50 29.84 -2.85
N LYS A 98 2.73 28.85 -3.36
CA LYS A 98 1.26 28.80 -3.27
C LYS A 98 0.79 28.34 -1.89
N LYS A 99 1.41 27.29 -1.34
CA LYS A 99 1.05 26.72 -0.03
C LYS A 99 1.82 27.34 1.14
N LYS A 100 2.80 28.20 0.85
CA LYS A 100 3.70 28.85 1.83
C LYS A 100 4.40 27.83 2.74
N THR A 101 4.70 26.64 2.23
CA THR A 101 5.34 25.54 2.97
C THR A 101 6.07 24.59 2.02
N HIS A 102 6.78 23.59 2.54
CA HIS A 102 7.52 22.62 1.73
C HIS A 102 6.60 21.49 1.28
N THR A 103 6.54 21.24 -0.03
CA THR A 103 5.61 20.28 -0.63
C THR A 103 6.26 19.54 -1.79
N ILE A 104 5.71 18.39 -2.14
CA ILE A 104 5.96 17.73 -3.42
C ILE A 104 4.68 17.66 -4.25
N LYS A 105 4.82 17.56 -5.57
CA LYS A 105 3.68 17.31 -6.47
C LYS A 105 3.17 15.90 -6.27
N ASN A 106 1.86 15.74 -6.30
CA ASN A 106 1.17 14.48 -6.09
C ASN A 106 0.00 14.36 -7.05
N ASN A 107 0.00 13.34 -7.91
CA ASN A 107 -1.12 13.05 -8.80
C ASN A 107 -2.13 12.18 -8.07
N LEU A 108 -3.38 12.63 -8.03
CA LEU A 108 -4.51 11.85 -7.56
C LEU A 108 -5.20 11.23 -8.78
N VAL A 109 -5.53 9.94 -8.66
CA VAL A 109 -6.38 9.22 -9.62
C VAL A 109 -7.53 8.66 -8.80
N ILE A 110 -8.75 9.11 -9.09
CA ILE A 110 -9.95 8.82 -8.30
C ILE A 110 -11.03 8.31 -9.26
N GLY A 111 -11.68 7.19 -8.92
CA GLY A 111 -12.85 6.71 -9.67
C GLY A 111 -14.07 7.62 -9.42
N ILE A 112 -14.83 7.92 -10.47
CA ILE A 112 -16.02 8.80 -10.45
C ILE A 112 -17.29 7.95 -10.37
#